data_AF-A0A8C5S5R5-F1
#
_entry.id   AF-A0A8C5S5R5-F1
#
_cell.length_a   1.000
_cell.length_b   1.000
_cell.length_c   1.000
_cell.angle_alpha   90.00
_cell.angle_beta   90.00
_cell.angle_gamma   90.00
#
_symmetry.space_group_name_H-M   'P 1'
#
loop_
_entity.id
_entity.type
_entity.pdbx_description
1 polymer ?
#
loop_
_entity_poly.entity_id
_entity_poly.type
_entity_poly.pdbx_seq_one_letter_code
_entity_poly.pdbx_strand_id
1 'polypeptide(L)'
;MVRFPALAPSTDTEEAMAASRVLEWIFAFYFLTHIPITLFLDLQPLLPGVYPSALSDAMTWYTATFKDPLMASPEPWFLSLLYFEAFLQLFFFPVAAYAFWKGNCKWIRIPVIIYTTHVITVVVACLAHILFADFSNVKVPVPQTLQERLTVSAFYAPFLAISLAMLLFVLFSSAYKPVEKKKKK
;
A
#
# COMPACT_ATOMS: atom_id res chain seq x y z
N MET A 1 -13.68 -51.01 -8.90
CA MET A 1 -13.20 -49.71 -8.40
C MET A 1 -13.37 -48.70 -9.54
N VAL A 2 -14.50 -48.01 -9.60
CA VAL A 2 -14.81 -47.07 -10.69
C VAL A 2 -14.12 -45.74 -10.39
N ARG A 3 -13.12 -45.39 -11.20
CA ARG A 3 -12.44 -44.09 -11.14
C ARG A 3 -13.31 -43.09 -11.89
N PHE A 4 -14.03 -42.24 -11.17
CA PHE A 4 -14.70 -41.10 -11.79
C PHE A 4 -13.63 -40.16 -12.36
N PRO A 5 -13.74 -39.72 -13.63
CA PRO A 5 -12.83 -38.72 -14.17
C PRO A 5 -13.02 -37.42 -13.40
N ALA A 6 -11.91 -36.81 -12.97
CA ALA A 6 -11.95 -35.46 -12.42
C ALA A 6 -12.54 -34.54 -13.49
N LEU A 7 -13.65 -33.85 -13.18
CA LEU A 7 -14.21 -32.84 -14.07
C LEU A 7 -13.13 -31.79 -14.34
N ALA A 8 -12.85 -31.55 -15.63
CA ALA A 8 -12.04 -30.41 -16.03
C ALA A 8 -12.70 -29.12 -15.52
N PRO A 9 -11.92 -28.14 -15.01
CA PRO A 9 -12.47 -26.86 -14.60
C PRO A 9 -13.20 -26.18 -15.77
N SER A 10 -14.32 -25.51 -15.50
CA SER A 10 -15.03 -24.73 -16.51
C SER A 10 -14.18 -23.54 -16.97
N THR A 11 -14.43 -23.03 -18.17
CA THR A 11 -13.79 -21.82 -18.73
C THR A 11 -13.84 -20.64 -17.75
N ASP A 12 -14.98 -20.43 -17.09
CA ASP A 12 -15.15 -19.37 -16.07
C ASP A 12 -14.20 -19.53 -14.88
N THR A 13 -13.86 -20.78 -14.53
CA THR A 13 -12.96 -21.08 -13.42
C THR A 13 -11.51 -20.81 -13.83
N GLU A 14 -11.14 -21.13 -15.07
CA GLU A 14 -9.80 -20.86 -15.61
C GLU A 14 -9.54 -19.35 -15.73
N GLU A 15 -10.51 -18.59 -16.24
CA GLU A 15 -10.42 -17.13 -16.32
C GLU A 15 -10.30 -16.48 -14.94
N ALA A 16 -11.08 -16.93 -13.96
CA ALA A 16 -10.99 -16.42 -12.59
C ALA A 16 -9.64 -16.74 -11.93
N MET A 17 -9.05 -17.90 -12.22
CA MET A 17 -7.71 -18.26 -11.73
C MET A 17 -6.62 -17.42 -12.41
N ALA A 18 -6.72 -17.18 -13.71
CA ALA A 18 -5.80 -16.32 -14.45
C ALA A 18 -5.87 -14.86 -13.96
N ALA A 19 -7.07 -14.30 -13.78
CA ALA A 19 -7.28 -12.96 -13.24
C ALA A 19 -6.71 -12.82 -11.82
N SER A 20 -6.89 -13.84 -10.97
CA SER A 20 -6.31 -13.87 -9.63
C SER A 20 -4.78 -13.83 -9.68
N ARG A 21 -4.17 -14.56 -10.61
CA ARG A 21 -2.71 -14.58 -10.78
C ARG A 21 -2.16 -13.23 -11.25
N VAL A 22 -2.87 -12.55 -12.15
CA VAL A 22 -2.51 -11.20 -12.60
C VAL A 22 -2.57 -10.21 -11.44
N LEU A 23 -3.64 -10.24 -10.65
CA LEU A 23 -3.76 -9.40 -9.45
C LEU A 23 -2.63 -9.66 -8.45
N GLU A 24 -2.29 -10.92 -8.20
CA GLU A 24 -1.17 -11.29 -7.34
C GLU A 24 0.16 -10.71 -7.85
N TRP A 25 0.40 -10.67 -9.17
CA TRP A 25 1.60 -10.00 -9.71
C TRP A 25 1.56 -8.48 -9.54
N ILE A 26 0.42 -7.85 -9.73
CA ILE A 26 0.24 -6.42 -9.47
C ILE A 26 0.57 -6.11 -8.01
N PHE A 27 0.05 -6.91 -7.06
CA PHE A 27 0.34 -6.72 -5.64
C PHE A 27 1.79 -7.00 -5.30
N ALA A 28 2.40 -8.04 -5.87
CA ALA A 28 3.81 -8.34 -5.67
C ALA A 28 4.70 -7.18 -6.15
N PHE A 29 4.41 -6.63 -7.33
CA PHE A 29 5.13 -5.48 -7.88
C PHE A 29 4.93 -4.23 -7.02
N TYR A 30 3.70 -3.97 -6.58
CA TYR A 30 3.39 -2.88 -5.65
C TYR A 30 4.30 -2.92 -4.42
N PHE A 31 4.36 -4.06 -3.70
CA PHE A 31 5.25 -4.19 -2.54
C PHE A 31 6.73 -4.04 -2.89
N LEU A 32 7.16 -4.59 -4.03
CA LEU A 32 8.55 -4.50 -4.46
C LEU A 32 8.96 -3.06 -4.77
N THR A 33 8.11 -2.28 -5.44
CA THR A 33 8.36 -0.87 -5.73
C THR A 33 8.21 0.01 -4.50
N HIS A 34 7.38 -0.39 -3.53
CA HIS A 34 7.19 0.39 -2.31
C HIS A 34 8.45 0.39 -1.44
N ILE A 35 9.23 -0.69 -1.42
CA ILE A 35 10.48 -0.77 -0.65
C ILE A 35 11.44 0.39 -0.95
N PRO A 36 11.87 0.64 -2.20
CA PRO A 36 12.75 1.77 -2.49
C PRO A 36 12.06 3.12 -2.31
N ILE A 37 10.74 3.22 -2.55
CA ILE A 37 9.99 4.46 -2.29
C ILE A 37 10.07 4.81 -0.80
N THR A 38 9.74 3.87 0.08
CA THR A 38 9.81 4.07 1.52
C THR A 38 11.23 4.40 1.95
N LEU A 39 12.21 3.59 1.54
CA LEU A 39 13.61 3.77 1.94
C LEU A 39 14.19 5.12 1.49
N PHE A 40 13.85 5.59 0.29
CA PHE A 40 14.48 6.79 -0.29
C PHE A 40 13.65 8.05 -0.19
N LEU A 41 12.33 7.98 -0.01
CA LEU A 41 11.43 9.12 0.05
C LEU A 41 10.77 9.23 1.42
N ASP A 42 9.99 8.22 1.84
CA ASP A 42 9.12 8.33 3.01
C ASP A 42 9.89 8.39 4.33
N LEU A 43 11.09 7.80 4.40
CA LEU A 43 11.95 7.85 5.58
C LEU A 43 12.79 9.15 5.69
N GLN A 44 12.85 10.00 4.66
CA GLN A 44 13.63 11.26 4.73
C GLN A 44 13.22 12.17 5.90
N PRO A 45 11.91 12.40 6.17
CA PRO A 45 11.46 13.12 7.36
C PRO A 45 11.98 12.59 8.70
N LEU A 46 12.20 11.27 8.82
CA LEU A 46 12.62 10.62 10.06
C LEU A 46 14.13 10.67 10.27
N LEU A 47 14.92 10.81 9.20
CA LEU A 47 16.38 10.74 9.22
C LEU A 47 17.00 11.96 8.51
N PRO A 48 16.76 13.18 9.03
CA PRO A 48 17.29 14.40 8.42
C PRO A 48 18.83 14.39 8.42
N GLY A 49 19.42 14.70 7.27
CA GLY A 49 20.88 14.77 7.09
C GLY A 49 21.59 13.43 6.86
N VAL A 50 20.86 12.31 6.81
CA VAL A 50 21.43 10.99 6.50
C VAL A 50 21.47 10.72 4.99
N TYR A 51 20.57 11.34 4.23
CA TYR A 51 20.42 11.11 2.80
C TYR A 51 21.47 11.88 1.96
N PRO A 52 21.94 11.30 0.84
CA PRO A 52 22.75 12.02 -0.14
C PRO A 52 22.02 13.25 -0.68
N SER A 53 22.77 14.30 -1.03
CA SER A 53 22.20 15.56 -1.53
C SER A 53 21.24 15.34 -2.70
N ALA A 54 21.54 14.44 -3.63
CA ALA A 54 20.66 14.13 -4.76
C ALA A 54 19.23 13.71 -4.34
N LEU A 55 19.09 12.92 -3.26
CA LEU A 55 17.77 12.48 -2.77
C LEU A 55 17.06 13.59 -1.98
N SER A 56 17.81 14.36 -1.20
CA SER A 56 17.26 15.51 -0.46
C SER A 56 16.86 16.66 -1.40
N ASP A 57 17.62 16.90 -2.47
CA ASP A 57 17.31 17.87 -3.50
C ASP A 57 16.07 17.45 -4.29
N ALA A 58 15.94 16.15 -4.61
CA ALA A 58 14.74 15.61 -5.23
C ALA A 58 13.49 15.78 -4.34
N MET A 59 13.60 15.52 -3.03
CA MET A 59 12.52 15.75 -2.07
C MET A 59 12.18 17.24 -1.93
N THR A 60 13.19 18.11 -1.91
CA THR A 60 12.99 19.57 -1.87
C THR A 60 12.29 20.05 -3.13
N TRP A 61 12.68 19.56 -4.31
CA TRP A 61 12.01 19.86 -5.56
C TRP A 61 10.56 19.36 -5.57
N TYR A 62 10.32 18.13 -5.09
CA TYR A 62 8.99 17.55 -5.01
C TYR A 62 8.06 18.39 -4.13
N THR A 63 8.50 18.69 -2.90
CA THR A 63 7.73 19.47 -1.93
C THR A 63 7.52 20.91 -2.39
N ALA A 64 8.47 21.53 -3.07
CA ALA A 64 8.31 22.87 -3.64
C ALA A 64 7.35 22.89 -4.85
N THR A 65 7.41 21.87 -5.71
CA THR A 65 6.63 21.80 -6.96
C THR A 65 5.19 21.41 -6.70
N PHE A 66 4.98 20.35 -5.93
CA PHE A 66 3.65 19.80 -5.68
C PHE A 66 3.03 20.34 -4.39
N LYS A 67 3.80 21.03 -3.54
CA LYS A 67 3.33 21.63 -2.29
C LYS A 67 2.72 20.59 -1.37
N ASP A 68 3.32 19.40 -1.29
CA ASP A 68 2.85 18.34 -0.40
C ASP A 68 3.11 18.76 1.07
N PRO A 69 2.05 19.05 1.86
CA PRO A 69 2.22 19.53 3.23
C PRO A 69 2.76 18.44 4.16
N LEU A 70 2.43 17.17 3.89
CA LEU A 70 2.82 16.04 4.75
C LEU A 70 4.32 15.78 4.68
N MET A 71 4.91 15.97 3.50
CA MET A 71 6.36 15.80 3.31
C MET A 71 7.15 17.11 3.54
N ALA A 72 6.57 18.27 3.24
CA ALA A 72 7.25 19.56 3.42
C ALA A 72 7.39 19.99 4.88
N SER A 73 6.36 19.71 5.70
CA SER A 73 6.32 20.06 7.12
C SER A 73 5.56 19.00 7.91
N PRO A 74 6.13 17.79 8.06
CA PRO A 74 5.47 16.65 8.68
C PRO A 74 5.08 16.94 10.14
N GLU A 75 3.80 16.87 10.44
CA GLU A 75 3.28 17.03 11.80
C GLU A 75 3.54 15.77 12.65
N PRO A 76 3.55 15.87 14.00
CA PRO A 76 3.84 14.73 14.87
C PRO A 76 2.96 13.50 14.65
N TRP A 77 1.69 13.69 14.30
CA TRP A 77 0.79 12.57 13.99
C TRP A 77 1.25 11.81 12.74
N PHE A 78 1.69 12.52 11.69
CA PHE A 78 2.16 11.90 10.45
C PHE A 78 3.52 11.25 10.65
N LEU A 79 4.43 11.88 11.40
CA LEU A 79 5.69 11.27 11.80
C LEU A 79 5.48 9.94 12.53
N SER A 80 4.46 9.85 13.40
CA SER A 80 4.12 8.58 14.06
C SER A 80 3.72 7.48 13.08
N LEU A 81 3.04 7.83 11.99
CA LEU A 81 2.65 6.90 10.92
C LEU A 81 3.85 6.47 10.08
N LEU A 82 4.76 7.40 9.76
CA LEU A 82 6.03 7.05 9.10
C LEU A 82 6.88 6.09 9.94
N TYR A 83 6.85 6.19 11.27
CA TYR A 83 7.51 5.20 12.13
C TYR A 83 6.87 3.81 12.01
N PHE A 84 5.54 3.72 11.94
CA PHE A 84 4.87 2.43 11.68
C PHE A 84 5.25 1.88 10.30
N GLU A 85 5.40 2.74 9.31
CA GLU A 85 5.87 2.34 7.99
C GLU A 85 7.28 1.78 8.05
N ALA A 86 8.20 2.52 8.67
CA ALA A 86 9.60 2.14 8.83
C ALA A 86 9.78 0.80 9.59
N PHE A 87 9.05 0.60 10.68
CA PHE A 87 9.29 -0.50 11.62
C PHE A 87 8.37 -1.70 11.45
N LEU A 88 7.17 -1.53 10.87
CA LEU A 88 6.23 -2.64 10.67
C LEU A 88 6.07 -2.95 9.18
N GLN A 89 5.76 -1.94 8.37
CA GLN A 89 5.40 -2.17 6.96
C GLN A 89 6.62 -2.55 6.13
N LEU A 90 7.76 -1.87 6.32
CA LEU A 90 8.99 -2.13 5.58
C LEU A 90 9.50 -3.57 5.76
N PHE A 91 9.40 -4.13 6.96
CA PHE A 91 9.74 -5.54 7.22
C PHE A 91 8.72 -6.51 6.62
N PHE A 92 7.47 -6.07 6.48
CA PHE A 92 6.40 -6.86 5.87
C PHE A 92 6.47 -6.86 4.34
N PHE A 93 6.97 -5.80 3.69
CA PHE A 93 6.96 -5.68 2.23
C PHE A 93 7.65 -6.85 1.50
N PRO A 94 8.86 -7.31 1.87
CA PRO A 94 9.49 -8.45 1.19
C PRO A 94 8.70 -9.76 1.39
N VAL A 95 8.10 -9.94 2.57
CA VAL A 95 7.28 -11.10 2.91
C VAL A 95 6.02 -11.14 2.06
N ALA A 96 5.34 -10.00 1.93
CA ALA A 96 4.15 -9.84 1.11
C ALA A 96 4.48 -9.99 -0.38
N ALA A 97 5.55 -9.34 -0.86
CA ALA A 97 6.04 -9.46 -2.23
C ALA A 97 6.30 -10.92 -2.60
N TYR A 98 7.01 -11.67 -1.75
CA TYR A 98 7.25 -13.10 -1.95
C TYR A 98 5.95 -13.92 -1.98
N ALA A 99 5.06 -13.71 -1.02
CA ALA A 99 3.83 -14.48 -0.91
C ALA A 99 2.93 -14.28 -2.14
N PHE A 100 2.78 -13.04 -2.60
CA PHE A 100 2.03 -12.72 -3.80
C PHE A 100 2.75 -13.20 -5.07
N TRP A 101 4.07 -13.04 -5.17
CA TRP A 101 4.86 -13.52 -6.31
C TRP A 101 4.74 -15.04 -6.49
N LYS A 102 4.91 -15.80 -5.41
CA LYS A 102 4.77 -17.26 -5.40
C LYS A 102 3.33 -17.72 -5.65
N GLY A 103 2.35 -16.97 -5.15
CA GLY A 103 0.93 -17.36 -5.16
C GLY A 103 0.61 -18.49 -4.18
N ASN A 104 -0.68 -18.75 -4.01
CA ASN A 104 -1.22 -19.83 -3.16
C ASN A 104 -0.74 -19.81 -1.69
N CYS A 105 -0.19 -18.69 -1.22
CA CYS A 105 0.32 -18.53 0.14
C CYS A 105 -0.80 -18.13 1.10
N LYS A 106 -1.70 -19.08 1.45
CA LYS A 106 -2.90 -18.81 2.27
C LYS A 106 -2.62 -18.15 3.63
N TRP A 107 -1.44 -18.37 4.18
CA TRP A 107 -1.00 -17.80 5.46
C TRP A 107 -0.86 -16.27 5.42
N ILE A 108 -0.67 -15.67 4.23
CA ILE A 108 -0.49 -14.22 4.08
C ILE A 108 -1.80 -13.43 4.29
N ARG A 109 -2.96 -14.11 4.29
CA ARG A 109 -4.27 -13.46 4.35
C ARG A 109 -4.44 -12.53 5.54
N ILE A 110 -4.22 -13.03 6.75
CA ILE A 110 -4.41 -12.23 7.97
C ILE A 110 -3.42 -11.05 8.02
N PRO A 111 -2.11 -11.26 7.79
CA PRO A 111 -1.15 -10.15 7.67
C PRO A 111 -1.57 -9.09 6.64
N VAL A 112 -2.05 -9.49 5.46
CA VAL A 112 -2.50 -8.55 4.42
C VAL A 112 -3.74 -7.78 4.84
N ILE A 113 -4.71 -8.41 5.51
CA ILE A 113 -5.89 -7.71 6.02
C ILE A 113 -5.48 -6.62 7.02
N ILE A 114 -4.57 -6.95 7.95
CA ILE A 114 -4.04 -5.99 8.92
C ILE A 114 -3.34 -4.83 8.20
N TYR A 115 -2.43 -5.16 7.28
CA TYR A 115 -1.68 -4.19 6.49
C TYR A 115 -2.59 -3.27 5.68
N THR A 116 -3.47 -3.82 4.86
CA THR A 116 -4.36 -3.05 3.97
C THR A 116 -5.31 -2.17 4.76
N THR A 117 -5.87 -2.68 5.86
CA THR A 117 -6.76 -1.89 6.72
C THR A 117 -6.00 -0.70 7.32
N HIS A 118 -4.78 -0.93 7.81
CA HIS A 118 -3.94 0.15 8.33
C HIS A 118 -3.60 1.19 7.27
N VAL A 119 -3.13 0.77 6.08
CA VAL A 119 -2.82 1.69 4.96
C VAL A 119 -4.05 2.50 4.55
N ILE A 120 -5.21 1.86 4.41
CA ILE A 120 -6.45 2.55 4.07
C ILE A 120 -6.76 3.63 5.11
N THR A 121 -6.67 3.31 6.40
CA THR A 121 -6.90 4.29 7.47
C THR A 121 -5.92 5.46 7.41
N VAL A 122 -4.62 5.18 7.23
CA VAL A 122 -3.57 6.19 7.14
C VAL A 122 -3.79 7.09 5.93
N VAL A 123 -3.98 6.51 4.74
CA VAL A 123 -4.13 7.27 3.50
C VAL A 123 -5.41 8.10 3.51
N VAL A 124 -6.50 7.60 4.09
CA VAL A 124 -7.73 8.38 4.27
C VAL A 124 -7.49 9.58 5.20
N ALA A 125 -6.74 9.40 6.29
CA ALA A 125 -6.37 10.51 7.17
C ALA A 125 -5.48 11.55 6.44
N CYS A 126 -4.50 11.09 5.66
CA CYS A 126 -3.66 11.94 4.83
C CYS A 126 -4.48 12.75 3.80
N LEU A 127 -5.38 12.08 3.07
CA LEU A 127 -6.27 12.73 2.10
C LEU A 127 -7.18 13.75 2.76
N ALA A 128 -7.76 13.41 3.92
CA ALA A 128 -8.59 14.35 4.68
C ALA A 128 -7.78 15.57 5.12
N HIS A 129 -6.54 15.38 5.59
CA HIS A 129 -5.65 16.47 5.95
C HIS A 129 -5.33 17.36 4.73
N ILE A 130 -4.91 16.77 3.61
CA ILE A 130 -4.60 17.51 2.37
C ILE A 130 -5.81 18.30 1.85
N LEU A 131 -7.02 17.73 1.93
CA LEU A 131 -8.22 18.36 1.36
C LEU A 131 -8.86 19.41 2.29
N PHE A 132 -8.80 19.22 3.61
CA PHE A 132 -9.60 19.99 4.56
C PHE A 132 -8.80 20.76 5.60
N ALA A 133 -7.50 20.49 5.78
CA ALA A 133 -6.72 21.25 6.76
C ALA A 133 -6.53 22.71 6.33
N ASP A 134 -6.50 23.61 7.31
CA ASP A 134 -6.17 25.01 7.13
C ASP A 134 -4.66 25.21 7.13
N PHE A 135 -4.12 25.68 6.01
CA PHE A 135 -2.70 25.91 5.81
C PHE A 135 -2.32 27.40 5.84
N SER A 136 -3.22 28.29 6.28
CA SER A 136 -3.02 29.75 6.21
C SER A 136 -1.81 30.26 7.00
N ASN A 137 -1.40 29.54 8.06
CA ASN A 137 -0.31 29.94 8.95
C ASN A 137 1.03 29.23 8.68
N VAL A 138 1.10 28.41 7.62
CA VAL A 138 2.28 27.60 7.33
C VAL A 138 3.28 28.39 6.47
N LYS A 139 4.55 28.41 6.90
CA LYS A 139 5.62 29.18 6.24
C LYS A 139 6.27 28.44 5.06
N VAL A 140 5.97 27.17 4.87
CA VAL A 140 6.47 26.36 3.75
C VAL A 140 5.47 26.32 2.59
N PRO A 141 5.90 26.00 1.36
CA PRO A 141 4.99 25.82 0.23
C PRO A 141 3.97 24.71 0.52
N VAL A 142 2.68 25.08 0.55
CA VAL A 142 1.54 24.21 0.88
C VAL A 142 0.38 24.49 -0.08
N PRO A 143 -0.56 23.56 -0.28
CA PRO A 143 -1.57 23.70 -1.32
C PRO A 143 -2.65 24.70 -0.86
N GLN A 144 -2.83 25.77 -1.63
CA GLN A 144 -3.75 26.87 -1.32
C GLN A 144 -5.04 26.74 -2.12
N THR A 145 -4.94 26.26 -3.35
CA THR A 145 -6.10 26.09 -4.25
C THR A 145 -6.64 24.67 -4.20
N LEU A 146 -7.92 24.49 -4.56
CA LEU A 146 -8.52 23.15 -4.69
C LEU A 146 -7.76 22.29 -5.72
N GLN A 147 -7.29 22.90 -6.81
CA GLN A 147 -6.54 22.18 -7.85
C GLN A 147 -5.23 21.61 -7.28
N GLU A 148 -4.46 22.39 -6.53
CA GLU A 148 -3.23 21.92 -5.88
C GLU A 148 -3.53 20.79 -4.90
N ARG A 149 -4.59 20.92 -4.08
CA ARG A 149 -5.01 19.87 -3.15
C ARG A 149 -5.37 18.57 -3.87
N LEU A 150 -6.08 18.66 -5.00
CA LEU A 150 -6.43 17.49 -5.82
C LEU A 150 -5.20 16.88 -6.50
N THR A 151 -4.26 17.71 -6.97
CA THR A 151 -2.99 17.24 -7.56
C THR A 151 -2.17 16.47 -6.53
N VAL A 152 -2.01 16.99 -5.30
CA VAL A 152 -1.31 16.26 -4.24
C VAL A 152 -2.06 14.97 -3.90
N SER A 153 -3.38 15.05 -3.73
CA SER A 153 -4.22 13.87 -3.42
C SER A 153 -4.09 12.75 -4.46
N ALA A 154 -3.84 13.10 -5.73
CA ALA A 154 -3.64 12.12 -6.80
C ALA A 154 -2.39 11.25 -6.62
N PHE A 155 -1.36 11.71 -5.88
CA PHE A 155 -0.21 10.88 -5.52
C PHE A 155 -0.58 9.81 -4.47
N TYR A 156 -1.53 10.11 -3.58
CA TYR A 156 -1.96 9.22 -2.50
C TYR A 156 -3.05 8.22 -2.97
N ALA A 157 -3.85 8.60 -3.96
CA ALA A 157 -4.97 7.80 -4.45
C ALA A 157 -4.60 6.37 -4.94
N PRO A 158 -3.47 6.14 -5.64
CA PRO A 158 -3.05 4.79 -6.03
C PRO A 158 -2.85 3.84 -4.83
N PHE A 159 -2.29 4.33 -3.73
CA PHE A 159 -2.07 3.52 -2.52
C PHE A 159 -3.40 3.09 -1.89
N LEU A 160 -4.38 3.99 -1.87
CA LEU A 160 -5.74 3.68 -1.42
C LEU A 160 -6.41 2.65 -2.33
N ALA A 161 -6.35 2.87 -3.65
CA ALA A 161 -6.99 1.99 -4.63
C ALA A 161 -6.40 0.57 -4.60
N ILE A 162 -5.07 0.44 -4.59
CA ILE A 162 -4.40 -0.86 -4.53
C ILE A 162 -4.67 -1.56 -3.19
N SER A 163 -4.65 -0.83 -2.07
CA SER A 163 -4.93 -1.42 -0.76
C SER A 163 -6.36 -1.91 -0.63
N LEU A 164 -7.34 -1.16 -1.17
CA LEU A 164 -8.73 -1.59 -1.26
C LEU A 164 -8.88 -2.83 -2.14
N ALA A 165 -8.30 -2.81 -3.34
CA ALA A 165 -8.33 -3.95 -4.26
C ALA A 165 -7.73 -5.21 -3.61
N MET A 166 -6.60 -5.06 -2.93
CA MET A 166 -5.93 -6.15 -2.22
C MET A 166 -6.75 -6.67 -1.04
N LEU A 167 -7.36 -5.78 -0.23
CA LEU A 167 -8.24 -6.16 0.88
C LEU A 167 -9.44 -6.97 0.37
N LEU A 168 -10.14 -6.47 -0.64
CA LEU A 168 -11.27 -7.16 -1.27
C LEU A 168 -10.84 -8.51 -1.85
N PHE A 169 -9.69 -8.56 -2.53
CA PHE A 169 -9.14 -9.78 -3.09
C PHE A 169 -8.90 -10.85 -2.02
N VAL A 170 -8.20 -10.54 -0.93
CA VAL A 170 -7.91 -11.55 0.12
C VAL A 170 -9.13 -11.91 0.98
N LEU A 171 -10.15 -11.06 1.04
CA LEU A 171 -11.40 -11.34 1.75
C LEU A 171 -12.31 -12.27 0.96
N PHE A 172 -12.45 -12.03 -0.35
CA PHE A 172 -13.47 -12.70 -1.17
C PHE A 172 -12.90 -13.83 -2.05
N SER A 173 -11.60 -13.84 -2.34
CA SER A 173 -11.00 -14.90 -3.17
C SER A 173 -11.03 -16.26 -2.47
N SER A 174 -11.50 -17.28 -3.20
CA SER A 174 -11.48 -18.68 -2.77
C SER A 174 -10.05 -19.19 -2.53
N ALA A 175 -9.06 -18.62 -3.23
CA ALA A 175 -7.64 -18.97 -3.10
C ALA A 175 -7.11 -18.76 -1.67
N TYR A 176 -7.67 -17.80 -0.93
CA TYR A 176 -7.23 -17.42 0.41
C TYR A 176 -8.20 -17.86 1.52
N LYS A 177 -9.25 -18.62 1.20
CA LYS A 177 -10.13 -19.19 2.24
C LYS A 177 -9.35 -20.16 3.14
N PRO A 178 -9.57 -20.13 4.48
CA PRO A 178 -8.88 -21.03 5.39
C PRO A 178 -9.33 -22.46 5.06
N VAL A 179 -8.42 -23.41 5.15
CA VAL A 179 -8.82 -24.83 5.04
C VAL A 179 -9.60 -25.17 6.30
N GLU A 180 -10.91 -25.40 6.19
CA GLU A 180 -11.70 -25.94 7.30
C GLU A 180 -11.09 -27.28 7.70
N LYS A 181 -10.41 -27.32 8.84
CA LYS A 181 -10.03 -28.59 9.46
C LYS A 181 -11.32 -29.24 9.95
N LYS A 182 -11.90 -30.15 9.15
CA LYS A 182 -12.94 -31.05 9.63
C LYS A 182 -12.41 -31.74 10.90
N LYS A 183 -12.95 -31.38 12.06
CA LYS A 183 -12.73 -32.14 13.29
C LYS A 183 -13.23 -33.56 13.00
N LYS A 184 -12.31 -34.54 12.99
CA LYS A 184 -12.71 -35.95 13.06
C LYS A 184 -13.46 -36.11 14.38
N LYS A 185 -14.76 -36.38 14.30
CA LYS A 185 -15.52 -36.98 15.40
C LYS A 185 -15.18 -38.46 15.44
#